data_AF-A0A7V4KDF3-F1
#
_entry.id   AF-A0A7V4KDF3-F1
#
_cell.length_a   1.000
_cell.length_b   1.000
_cell.length_c   1.000
_cell.angle_alpha   90.00
_cell.angle_beta   90.00
_cell.angle_gamma   90.00
#
_symmetry.space_group_name_H-M   'P 1'
#
loop_
_entity.id
_entity.type
_entity.pdbx_description
1 polymer ?
#
loop_
_entity_poly.entity_id
_entity_poly.type
_entity_poly.pdbx_seq_one_letter_code
_entity_poly.pdbx_strand_id
1 'polypeptide(L)' 'MEKTITTEVVFNGMLLTVLRDEVLLENGAMSIREHVLHPGAVA' A
#
# COMPACT_ATOMS: atom_id res chain seq x y z
N MET A 1 14.22 -1.81 -8.63
CA MET A 1 12.76 -1.71 -8.36
C MET A 1 12.57 -1.26 -6.93
N GLU A 2 11.50 -0.51 -6.63
CA GLU A 2 11.15 -0.18 -5.25
C GLU A 2 10.86 -1.46 -4.44
N LYS A 3 11.16 -1.44 -3.14
CA LYS A 3 10.98 -2.60 -2.24
C LYS A 3 10.09 -2.22 -1.07
N THR A 4 8.98 -2.93 -0.90
CA THR A 4 8.14 -2.81 0.31
C THR A 4 8.87 -3.36 1.52
N ILE A 5 8.94 -2.54 2.58
CA ILE A 5 9.59 -2.86 3.86
C ILE A 5 8.55 -3.29 4.87
N THR A 6 7.48 -2.51 5.01
CA THR A 6 6.34 -2.81 5.88
C THR A 6 5.04 -2.42 5.20
N THR A 7 3.96 -3.08 5.60
CA THR A 7 2.59 -2.78 5.21
C THR A 7 1.74 -2.77 6.47
N GLU A 8 0.91 -1.75 6.63
CA GLU A 8 -0.07 -1.65 7.70
C GLU A 8 -1.45 -1.24 7.19
N VAL A 9 -2.50 -1.69 7.87
CA VAL A 9 -3.88 -1.26 7.60
C VAL A 9 -4.12 0.05 8.34
N VAL A 10 -4.25 1.15 7.61
CA VAL A 10 -4.51 2.48 8.19
C VAL A 10 -5.99 2.82 8.24
N PHE A 11 -6.81 2.15 7.43
CA PHE A 11 -8.26 2.29 7.46
C PHE A 11 -8.94 0.98 7.05
N ASN A 12 -9.96 0.58 7.81
CA ASN A 12 -10.79 -0.59 7.52
C ASN A 12 -12.25 -0.24 7.76
N GLY A 13 -12.93 0.20 6.69
CA GLY A 13 -14.34 0.54 6.70
C GLY A 13 -15.19 -0.50 5.96
N MET A 14 -16.49 -0.24 5.88
CA MET A 14 -17.45 -1.17 5.27
C MET A 14 -17.19 -1.46 3.78
N LEU A 15 -16.69 -0.47 3.03
CA LEU A 15 -16.44 -0.58 1.58
C LEU A 15 -14.95 -0.58 1.22
N LEU A 16 -14.12 0.11 2.01
CA LEU A 16 -12.73 0.38 1.67
C LEU A 16 -11.81 -0.13 2.78
N THR A 17 -10.77 -0.85 2.38
CA THR A 17 -9.58 -1.12 3.20
C THR A 17 -8.41 -0.38 2.56
N VAL A 18 -7.73 0.46 3.33
CA VAL A 18 -6.56 1.24 2.88
C VAL A 18 -5.32 0.71 3.57
N LEU A 19 -4.31 0.42 2.75
CA LEU A 19 -2.99 0.00 3.18
C LEU A 19 -2.00 1.14 3.04
N ARG A 20 -1.11 1.28 4.01
CA ARG A 20 0.06 2.14 3.96
C ARG A 20 1.30 1.27 3.94
N ASP A 21 2.12 1.46 2.92
CA ASP A 21 3.41 0.81 2.78
C ASP A 21 4.54 1.79 3.04
N GLU A 22 5.54 1.36 3.80
CA GLU A 22 6.87 1.97 3.76
C GLU A 22 7.70 1.26 2.70
N VAL A 23 8.25 2.03 1.75
CA VAL A 23 9.02 1.50 0.63
C VAL A 23 10.42 2.09 0.60
N LEU A 24 11.39 1.26 0.26
CA LEU A 24 12.75 1.67 -0.08
C LEU A 24 12.83 1.88 -1.59
N LEU A 25 13.08 3.12 -2.01
CA LEU A 25 13.29 3.49 -3.40
C LEU A 25 14.66 3.04 -3.89
N GLU A 26 14.86 3.00 -5.21
CA GLU A 26 16.11 2.55 -5.83
C GLU A 26 17.33 3.41 -5.47
N ASN A 27 17.08 4.67 -5.12
CA ASN A 27 18.11 5.61 -4.66
C ASN A 27 18.43 5.46 -3.15
N GLY A 28 17.85 4.48 -2.47
CA GLY A 28 18.05 4.24 -1.04
C GLY A 28 17.22 5.13 -0.12
N ALA A 29 16.37 6.02 -0.65
CA ALA A 29 15.46 6.82 0.15
C ALA A 29 14.22 6.02 0.57
N MET A 30 13.69 6.33 1.75
CA MET A 30 12.40 5.82 2.21
C MET A 30 11.25 6.68 1.68
N SER A 31 10.12 6.06 1.37
CA SER A 31 8.89 6.73 0.94
C SER A 31 7.65 6.01 1.48
N ILE A 32 6.51 6.68 1.42
CA ILE A 32 5.21 6.14 1.82
C ILE A 32 4.33 5.97 0.59
N ARG A 33 3.65 4.82 0.49
CA ARG A 33 2.62 4.55 -0.51
C ARG A 33 1.30 4.20 0.17
N GLU A 34 0.22 4.87 -0.18
CA GLU A 34 -1.13 4.51 0.27
C GLU A 34 -1.95 3.99 -0.90
N HIS A 35 -2.63 2.85 -0.71
CA HIS A 35 -3.45 2.25 -1.75
C HIS A 35 -4.67 1.52 -1.18
N VAL A 36 -5.71 1.41 -2.01
CA VAL A 36 -6.94 0.70 -1.66
C VAL A 36 -6.79 -0.77 -2.04
N LEU A 37 -7.05 -1.66 -1.08
CA LEU A 37 -7.13 -3.10 -1.33
C LEU A 37 -8.45 -3.40 -2.05
N HIS A 38 -8.37 -3.83 -3.32
CA HIS A 38 -9.53 -4.16 -4.14
C HIS A 38 -9.47 -5.63 -4.59
N PRO A 39 -10.54 -6.43 -4.42
CA PRO A 39 -10.55 -7.86 -4.80
C PRO A 39 -10.57 -8.11 -6.32
N GLY A 40 -10.55 -7.05 -7.12
CA GLY A 40 -10.78 -7.11 -8.57
C GLY A 40 -12.26 -7.16 -8.91
N ALA A 41 -12.56 -7.07 -10.20
CA ALA A 41 -13.90 -7.14 -10.75
C ALA A 41 -13.89 -7.93 -12.08
N VAL A 42 -15.05 -8.50 -12.44
CA VAL A 42 -15.29 -9.14 -13.75
C VAL A 42 -16.47 -8.44 -14.44
N ALA A 43 -16.49 -8.45 -15.77
CA ALA A 43 -17.50 -7.80 -16.61
C ALA A 43 -18.25 -8.83 -17.46
#